data_AF-A0A0N0UZ57-F1
#
_entry.id   AF-A0A0N0UZ57-F1
#
_cell.length_a   1.000
_cell.length_b   1.000
_cell.length_c   1.000
_cell.angle_alpha   90.00
_cell.angle_beta   90.00
_cell.angle_gamma   90.00
#
_symmetry.space_group_name_H-M   'P 1'
#
loop_
_entity.id
_entity.type
_entity.pdbx_description
1 polymer ?
#
loop_
_entity_poly.entity_id
_entity_poly.type
_entity_poly.pdbx_seq_one_letter_code
_entity_poly.pdbx_strand_id
1 'polypeptide(L)'
;PRQVGKSFLLKEIKTTCDNQFLKTKYYDMEDPSDLNAFSGDERDIINRLTNDTQVVFIDEFQYIKNATKIFKAIYDSKSDLKIFASGSSSIEIHKHLKESLAGRYRVSIIYPLSMIELCQIKNYNKLEYFKFAGMPGLVKKAG
;
A
#
# COMPACT_ATOMS: atom_id res chain seq x y z
N PRO A 1 11.44 1.33 -1.67
CA PRO A 1 12.16 1.64 -0.41
C PRO A 1 11.31 1.32 0.83
N ARG A 2 11.92 0.73 1.88
CA ARG A 2 11.24 0.46 3.17
C ARG A 2 11.16 1.76 3.99
N GLN A 3 10.18 1.85 4.89
CA GLN A 3 10.02 2.95 5.85
C GLN A 3 9.78 4.36 5.28
N VAL A 4 9.51 4.53 3.98
CA VAL A 4 9.21 5.85 3.37
C VAL A 4 7.79 6.36 3.57
N GLY A 5 7.02 5.72 4.46
CA GLY A 5 5.66 6.18 4.80
C GLY A 5 4.55 5.64 3.90
N LYS A 6 4.79 4.57 3.13
CA LYS A 6 3.77 3.93 2.28
C LYS A 6 2.53 3.52 3.08
N SER A 7 2.73 2.84 4.20
CA SER A 7 1.66 2.40 5.11
C SER A 7 0.87 3.58 5.67
N PHE A 8 1.58 4.66 6.01
CA PHE A 8 0.96 5.91 6.46
C PHE A 8 0.09 6.50 5.36
N LEU A 9 0.62 6.62 4.13
CA LEU A 9 -0.15 7.15 2.99
C LEU A 9 -1.38 6.29 2.68
N LEU A 10 -1.27 4.96 2.71
CA LEU A 10 -2.44 4.09 2.50
C LEU A 10 -3.52 4.34 3.56
N LYS A 11 -3.13 4.51 4.83
CA LYS A 11 -4.06 4.82 5.92
C LYS A 11 -4.71 6.20 5.73
N GLU A 12 -3.97 7.21 5.31
CA GLU A 12 -4.53 8.54 5.02
C GLU A 12 -5.52 8.52 3.85
N ILE A 13 -5.20 7.80 2.77
CA ILE A 13 -6.12 7.62 1.63
C ILE A 13 -7.38 6.88 2.09
N LYS A 14 -7.23 5.83 2.91
CA LYS A 14 -8.37 5.12 3.50
C LYS A 14 -9.26 6.05 4.31
N THR A 15 -8.69 6.84 5.22
CA THR A 15 -9.44 7.83 6.01
C THR A 15 -10.22 8.79 5.11
N THR A 16 -9.61 9.22 4.01
CA THR A 16 -10.30 10.08 3.01
C THR A 16 -11.48 9.36 2.36
N CYS A 17 -11.32 8.08 2.00
CA CYS A 17 -12.41 7.25 1.45
C CYS A 17 -13.53 7.00 2.48
N ASP A 18 -13.17 6.74 3.74
CA ASP A 18 -14.13 6.55 4.83
C ASP A 18 -14.97 7.82 5.07
N ASN A 19 -14.33 8.99 5.03
CA ASN A 19 -15.01 10.29 5.12
C ASN A 19 -15.95 10.58 3.94
N GLN A 20 -15.78 9.86 2.82
CA GLN A 20 -16.69 9.88 1.67
C GLN A 20 -17.75 8.76 1.73
N PHE A 21 -17.88 8.09 2.87
CA PHE A 21 -18.81 6.98 3.12
C PHE A 21 -18.61 5.78 2.19
N LEU A 22 -17.40 5.58 1.65
CA LEU A 22 -17.07 4.39 0.87
C LEU A 22 -16.88 3.19 1.78
N LYS A 23 -17.31 2.02 1.32
CA LYS A 23 -17.04 0.76 2.02
C LYS A 23 -15.59 0.34 1.82
N THR A 24 -14.76 0.52 2.85
CA THR A 24 -13.33 0.22 2.77
C THR A 24 -12.93 -1.01 3.58
N LYS A 25 -11.86 -1.68 3.14
CA LYS A 25 -11.15 -2.71 3.90
C LYS A 25 -9.66 -2.44 3.88
N TYR A 26 -8.95 -2.78 4.96
CA TYR A 26 -7.51 -2.64 5.07
C TYR A 26 -6.92 -3.96 5.57
N TYR A 27 -5.82 -4.38 4.96
CA TYR A 27 -5.08 -5.58 5.36
C TYR A 27 -3.59 -5.30 5.37
N ASP A 28 -2.91 -5.71 6.43
CA ASP A 28 -1.47 -5.63 6.59
C ASP A 28 -0.87 -7.03 6.51
N MET A 29 -0.14 -7.34 5.42
CA MET A 29 0.41 -8.69 5.26
C MET A 29 1.60 -9.00 6.17
N GLU A 30 2.11 -8.01 6.93
CA GLU A 30 3.03 -8.28 8.04
C GLU A 30 2.29 -8.67 9.34
N ASP A 31 0.96 -8.45 9.43
CA ASP A 31 0.13 -8.96 10.53
C ASP A 31 -0.18 -10.45 10.33
N PRO A 32 0.12 -11.33 11.32
CA PRO A 32 -0.12 -12.76 11.18
C PRO A 32 -1.58 -13.14 10.95
N SER A 33 -2.54 -12.39 11.52
CA SER A 33 -3.97 -12.69 11.40
C SER A 33 -4.45 -12.43 9.97
N ASP A 34 -4.04 -11.29 9.41
CA ASP A 34 -4.31 -10.94 8.02
C ASP A 34 -3.61 -11.91 7.07
N LEU A 35 -2.32 -12.20 7.29
CA LEU A 35 -1.59 -13.14 6.44
C LEU A 35 -2.26 -14.54 6.41
N ASN A 36 -2.70 -15.02 7.57
CA ASN A 36 -3.44 -16.28 7.67
C ASN A 36 -4.78 -16.23 6.92
N ALA A 37 -5.49 -15.09 6.97
CA ALA A 37 -6.74 -14.91 6.23
C ALA A 37 -6.56 -14.94 4.69
N PHE A 38 -5.32 -14.72 4.21
CA PHE A 38 -4.93 -14.77 2.80
C PHE A 38 -4.17 -16.06 2.41
N SER A 39 -4.11 -17.05 3.30
CA SER A 39 -3.44 -18.33 3.04
C SER A 39 -4.35 -19.40 2.42
N GLY A 40 -5.64 -19.08 2.19
CA GLY A 40 -6.65 -19.98 1.63
C GLY A 40 -6.68 -20.07 0.10
N ASP A 41 -7.80 -20.57 -0.45
CA ASP A 41 -8.03 -20.65 -1.90
C ASP A 41 -8.17 -19.25 -2.51
N GLU A 42 -7.75 -19.08 -3.77
CA GLU A 42 -7.85 -17.81 -4.50
C GLU A 42 -9.29 -17.28 -4.56
N ARG A 43 -10.29 -18.17 -4.64
CA ARG A 43 -11.72 -17.79 -4.63
C ARG A 43 -12.14 -17.17 -3.31
N ASP A 44 -11.68 -17.72 -2.19
CA ASP A 44 -12.01 -17.21 -0.86
C ASP A 44 -11.37 -15.83 -0.64
N ILE A 45 -10.14 -15.66 -1.12
CA ILE A 45 -9.44 -14.37 -1.09
C ILE A 45 -10.18 -13.35 -1.95
N ILE A 46 -10.57 -13.71 -3.17
CA ILE A 46 -11.34 -12.82 -4.07
C ILE A 46 -12.64 -12.40 -3.39
N ASN A 47 -13.43 -13.35 -2.87
CA ASN A 47 -14.67 -13.06 -2.17
C ASN A 47 -14.45 -12.16 -0.94
N ARG A 48 -13.39 -12.41 -0.17
CA ARG A 48 -13.02 -11.58 0.99
C ARG A 48 -12.73 -10.14 0.57
N LEU A 49 -12.06 -9.94 -0.57
CA LEU A 49 -11.71 -8.63 -1.10
C LEU A 49 -12.91 -7.90 -1.70
N THR A 50 -13.81 -8.60 -2.39
CA THR A 50 -14.92 -7.99 -3.15
C THR A 50 -16.21 -7.85 -2.36
N ASN A 51 -16.46 -8.73 -1.38
CA ASN A 51 -17.75 -8.77 -0.69
C ASN A 51 -17.99 -7.47 0.10
N ASP A 52 -19.08 -6.78 -0.24
CA ASP A 52 -19.50 -5.51 0.34
C ASP A 52 -18.39 -4.46 0.44
N THR A 53 -17.53 -4.38 -0.57
CA THR A 53 -16.33 -3.52 -0.56
C THR A 53 -16.20 -2.72 -1.84
N GLN A 54 -15.96 -1.41 -1.71
CA GLN A 54 -15.72 -0.51 -2.85
C GLN A 54 -14.24 -0.16 -2.99
N VAL A 55 -13.49 -0.11 -1.89
CA VAL A 55 -12.05 0.16 -1.91
C VAL A 55 -11.33 -0.77 -0.94
N VAL A 56 -10.26 -1.43 -1.39
CA VAL A 56 -9.42 -2.24 -0.51
C VAL A 56 -7.98 -1.76 -0.54
N PHE A 57 -7.39 -1.73 0.65
CA PHE A 57 -6.02 -1.33 0.89
C PHE A 57 -5.24 -2.54 1.38
N ILE A 58 -4.12 -2.85 0.72
CA ILE A 58 -3.28 -4.02 1.02
C ILE A 58 -1.85 -3.55 1.21
N ASP A 59 -1.34 -3.64 2.43
CA ASP A 59 0.07 -3.38 2.71
C ASP A 59 0.93 -4.62 2.48
N GLU A 60 2.15 -4.39 2.00
CA GLU A 60 3.13 -5.41 1.64
C GLU A 60 2.54 -6.60 0.85
N PHE A 61 1.75 -6.30 -0.20
CA PHE A 61 0.96 -7.28 -0.96
C PHE A 61 1.76 -8.45 -1.53
N GLN A 62 3.08 -8.32 -1.68
CA GLN A 62 3.93 -9.38 -2.22
C GLN A 62 3.97 -10.64 -1.35
N TYR A 63 3.55 -10.55 -0.08
CA TYR A 63 3.40 -11.72 0.78
C TYR A 63 2.16 -12.56 0.42
N ILE A 64 1.20 -12.02 -0.34
CA ILE A 64 0.05 -12.77 -0.84
C ILE A 64 0.52 -13.68 -1.99
N LYS A 65 0.34 -14.98 -1.81
CA LYS A 65 0.60 -15.96 -2.87
C LYS A 65 -0.31 -15.68 -4.07
N ASN A 66 0.26 -15.69 -5.27
CA ASN A 66 -0.47 -15.43 -6.53
C ASN A 66 -1.22 -14.08 -6.58
N ALA A 67 -0.79 -13.07 -5.81
CA ALA A 67 -1.45 -11.75 -5.74
C ALA A 67 -1.82 -11.16 -7.12
N THR A 68 -0.91 -11.26 -8.09
CA THR A 68 -1.13 -10.71 -9.44
C THR A 68 -2.26 -11.40 -10.19
N LYS A 69 -2.44 -12.72 -10.01
CA LYS A 69 -3.56 -13.47 -10.60
C LYS A 69 -4.89 -13.09 -9.95
N ILE A 70 -4.88 -12.95 -8.62
CA ILE A 70 -6.05 -12.52 -7.84
C ILE A 70 -6.49 -11.11 -8.28
N PHE A 71 -5.57 -10.15 -8.34
CA PHE A 71 -5.88 -8.79 -8.78
C PHE A 71 -6.36 -8.75 -10.23
N LYS A 72 -5.77 -9.57 -11.11
CA LYS A 72 -6.22 -9.68 -12.50
C LYS A 72 -7.65 -10.20 -12.57
N ALA A 73 -7.97 -11.26 -11.82
CA ALA A 73 -9.31 -11.83 -11.79
C ALA A 73 -10.37 -10.83 -11.32
N ILE A 74 -10.07 -10.06 -10.27
CA ILE A 74 -10.95 -9.00 -9.74
C ILE A 74 -11.18 -7.88 -10.75
N TYR A 75 -10.12 -7.47 -11.46
CA TYR A 75 -10.22 -6.44 -12.50
C TYR A 75 -11.04 -6.95 -13.69
N ASP A 76 -10.72 -8.14 -14.18
CA ASP A 76 -11.38 -8.75 -15.35
C ASP A 76 -12.85 -9.12 -15.06
N SER A 77 -13.21 -9.37 -13.80
CA SER A 77 -14.61 -9.57 -13.39
C SER A 77 -15.46 -8.30 -13.44
N LYS A 78 -14.87 -7.15 -13.81
CA LYS A 78 -15.53 -5.83 -13.85
C LYS A 78 -16.21 -5.48 -12.53
N SER A 79 -15.59 -5.87 -11.41
CA SER A 79 -16.05 -5.39 -10.11
C SER A 79 -15.80 -3.89 -9.98
N ASP A 80 -16.69 -3.16 -9.31
CA ASP A 80 -16.49 -1.74 -8.99
C ASP A 80 -15.44 -1.51 -7.89
N LEU A 81 -14.73 -2.57 -7.48
CA LEU A 81 -13.71 -2.54 -6.45
C LEU A 81 -12.44 -1.86 -6.95
N LYS A 82 -11.95 -0.89 -6.18
CA LYS A 82 -10.62 -0.29 -6.36
C LYS A 82 -9.63 -0.92 -5.37
N ILE A 83 -8.47 -1.34 -5.88
CA ILE A 83 -7.39 -1.89 -5.06
C ILE A 83 -6.25 -0.87 -4.97
N PHE A 84 -5.86 -0.52 -3.75
CA PHE A 84 -4.62 0.18 -3.44
C PHE A 84 -3.68 -0.79 -2.74
N ALA A 85 -2.47 -0.97 -3.28
CA ALA A 85 -1.50 -1.91 -2.72
C ALA A 85 -0.11 -1.28 -2.61
N SER A 86 0.61 -1.56 -1.52
CA SER A 86 2.01 -1.20 -1.35
C SER A 86 2.90 -2.44 -1.28
N GLY A 87 4.15 -2.29 -1.72
CA GLY A 87 5.17 -3.31 -1.57
C GLY A 87 6.55 -2.70 -1.41
N SER A 88 7.43 -3.34 -0.64
CA SER A 88 8.80 -2.86 -0.40
C SER A 88 9.83 -3.44 -1.36
N SER A 89 9.57 -4.61 -1.95
CA SER A 89 10.48 -5.32 -2.86
C SER A 89 10.32 -4.87 -4.32
N SER A 90 10.91 -3.73 -4.70
CA SER A 90 10.59 -3.08 -5.98
C SER A 90 10.92 -3.90 -7.23
N ILE A 91 12.09 -4.55 -7.31
CA ILE A 91 12.56 -5.14 -8.59
C ILE A 91 11.72 -6.35 -9.01
N GLU A 92 11.56 -7.32 -8.12
CA GLU A 92 10.85 -8.57 -8.42
C GLU A 92 9.34 -8.34 -8.58
N ILE A 93 8.78 -7.48 -7.72
CA ILE A 93 7.38 -7.05 -7.82
C ILE A 93 7.12 -6.40 -9.18
N HIS A 94 7.98 -5.47 -9.64
CA HIS A 94 7.77 -4.80 -10.92
C HIS A 94 7.80 -5.75 -12.10
N LYS A 95 8.67 -6.77 -12.09
CA LYS A 95 8.75 -7.76 -13.16
C LYS A 95 7.46 -8.59 -13.24
N HIS A 96 7.01 -9.16 -12.12
CA HIS A 96 5.80 -9.98 -12.08
C HIS A 96 4.51 -9.19 -12.38
N LEU A 97 4.42 -7.94 -11.90
CA LEU A 97 3.29 -7.06 -12.22
C LEU A 97 3.23 -6.76 -13.73
N LYS A 98 4.37 -6.46 -14.36
CA LYS A 98 4.42 -6.09 -15.78
C LYS A 98 3.99 -7.26 -16.68
N GLU A 99 4.38 -8.48 -16.34
CA GLU A 99 4.01 -9.68 -17.11
C GLU A 99 2.53 -10.06 -16.96
N SER A 100 1.96 -9.92 -15.75
CA SER A 100 0.62 -10.46 -15.45
C SER A 100 -0.51 -9.43 -15.46
N LEU A 101 -0.22 -8.16 -15.18
CA LEU A 101 -1.22 -7.09 -14.99
C LEU A 101 -1.10 -5.95 -16.00
N ALA A 102 -0.36 -6.11 -17.11
CA ALA A 102 -0.17 -5.07 -18.11
C ALA A 102 -1.46 -4.29 -18.45
N GLY A 103 -1.40 -2.96 -18.30
CA GLY A 103 -2.51 -2.04 -18.54
C GLY A 103 -3.62 -1.98 -17.47
N ARG A 104 -3.56 -2.83 -16.43
CA ARG A 104 -4.59 -2.96 -15.37
C ARG A 104 -4.18 -2.36 -14.02
N TYR A 105 -3.02 -1.72 -13.96
CA TYR A 105 -2.49 -1.10 -12.74
C TYR A 105 -1.80 0.22 -13.05
N ARG A 106 -1.69 1.06 -12.02
CA ARG A 106 -0.88 2.28 -12.03
C ARG A 106 0.16 2.17 -10.93
N VAL A 107 1.38 2.59 -11.22
CA VAL A 107 2.50 2.57 -10.26
C VAL A 107 2.85 3.99 -9.88
N SER A 108 2.98 4.22 -8.58
CA SER A 108 3.57 5.42 -8.02
C SER A 108 4.72 5.03 -7.10
N ILE A 109 5.89 5.61 -7.33
CA ILE A 109 7.08 5.38 -6.49
C ILE A 109 7.09 6.47 -5.41
N ILE A 110 7.06 6.04 -4.15
CA ILE A 110 7.19 6.93 -3.00
C ILE A 110 8.67 6.99 -2.61
N TYR A 111 9.23 8.19 -2.68
CA TYR A 111 10.59 8.48 -2.25
C TYR A 111 10.60 8.93 -0.78
N PRO A 112 11.75 8.84 -0.07
CA PRO A 112 11.91 9.53 1.21
C PRO A 112 11.60 11.03 1.09
N LEU A 113 11.29 11.67 2.21
CA LEU A 113 11.06 13.10 2.25
C LEU A 113 12.30 13.83 1.74
N SER A 114 12.10 14.70 0.76
CA SER A 114 13.11 15.61 0.29
C SER A 114 13.49 16.63 1.36
N MET A 115 14.69 17.20 1.25
CA MET A 115 15.13 18.27 2.15
C MET A 115 14.16 19.46 2.16
N ILE A 116 13.52 19.75 1.01
CA ILE A 116 12.54 20.84 0.87
C ILE A 116 11.27 20.53 1.68
N GLU A 117 10.73 19.32 1.56
CA GLU A 117 9.55 18.88 2.33
C GLU A 117 9.84 18.88 3.84
N LEU A 118 11.05 18.49 4.26
CA LEU A 118 11.45 18.54 5.67
C LEU A 118 11.56 19.97 6.21
N CYS A 119 11.98 20.94 5.39
CA CYS A 119 12.02 22.35 5.81
C CYS A 119 10.63 22.95 6.04
N GLN A 120 9.56 22.32 5.54
CA GLN A 120 8.18 22.75 5.77
C GLN A 120 7.62 22.26 7.12
N ILE A 121 8.32 21.32 7.78
CA ILE A 121 7.93 20.79 9.09
C ILE A 121 8.42 21.74 10.18
N LYS A 122 7.50 22.23 11.02
CA LYS A 122 7.84 23.13 12.14
C LYS A 122 8.79 22.40 13.11
N ASN A 123 9.78 23.13 13.63
CA ASN A 123 10.78 22.65 14.61
C ASN A 123 11.73 21.54 14.13
N TYR A 124 11.91 21.36 12.83
CA TYR A 124 12.84 20.35 12.31
C TYR A 124 14.33 20.74 12.47
N ASN A 125 15.16 19.81 12.95
CA ASN A 125 16.61 19.98 13.03
C ASN A 125 17.31 19.48 11.76
N LYS A 126 17.94 20.39 11.01
CA LYS A 126 18.66 20.08 9.76
C LYS A 126 19.75 19.01 9.92
N LEU A 127 20.35 18.86 11.10
CA LEU A 127 21.37 17.83 11.37
C LEU A 127 20.76 16.42 11.37
N GLU A 128 19.46 16.26 11.62
CA GLU A 128 18.79 14.96 11.56
C GLU A 128 18.63 14.46 10.12
N TYR A 129 18.60 15.34 9.12
CA TYR A 129 18.54 14.94 7.70
C TYR A 129 19.77 14.13 7.31
N PHE A 130 20.94 14.63 7.68
CA PHE A 130 22.21 13.99 7.39
C PHE A 130 22.39 12.66 8.13
N LYS A 131 21.67 12.46 9.25
CA LYS A 131 21.70 11.22 10.04
C LYS A 131 20.70 10.18 9.55
N PHE A 132 19.52 10.59 9.07
CA PHE A 132 18.39 9.69 8.79
C PHE A 132 17.88 9.75 7.35
N ALA A 133 18.57 10.48 6.46
CA ALA A 133 18.36 10.51 5.01
C ALA A 133 16.90 10.76 4.57
N GLY A 134 16.16 11.60 5.30
CA GLY A 134 14.79 11.98 4.94
C GLY A 134 13.71 10.92 5.23
N MET A 135 13.97 9.96 6.12
CA MET A 135 12.93 9.01 6.52
C MET A 135 11.79 9.70 7.32
N PRO A 136 10.51 9.31 7.11
CA PRO A 136 9.35 9.85 7.83
C PRO A 136 9.42 9.78 9.36
N GLY A 137 10.24 8.90 9.93
CA GLY A 137 10.48 8.84 11.38
C GLY A 137 11.01 10.16 11.98
N LEU A 138 11.58 11.03 11.15
CA LEU A 138 11.99 12.39 11.50
C LEU A 138 10.82 13.28 11.95
N VAL A 139 9.62 13.06 11.41
CA VAL A 139 8.45 13.89 11.69
C VAL A 139 7.88 13.63 13.09
N LYS A 140 8.00 12.39 13.59
CA LYS A 140 7.47 11.99 14.91
C LYS A 140 8.27 12.54 16.09
N LYS A 141 9.52 12.99 15.89
CA LYS A 141 10.37 13.56 16.96
C LYS A 141 10.22 15.07 17.13
N ALA A 142 9.60 15.75 16.17
CA ALA A 142 9.46 17.20 16.16
C ALA A 142 8.13 17.71 16.78
N GLY A 143 7.29 16.80 17.28
CA GLY A 143 6.01 17.10 17.93
C GLY A 143 6.08 16.98 19.45
#